data_AF-A0A1F4Y0Z5-F1
#
_entry.id   AF-A0A1F4Y0Z5-F1
#
_cell.length_a   1.000
_cell.length_b   1.000
_cell.length_c   1.000
_cell.angle_alpha   90.00
_cell.angle_beta   90.00
_cell.angle_gamma   90.00
#
_symmetry.space_group_name_H-M   'P 1'
#
loop_
_entity.id
_entity.type
_entity.pdbx_description
1 polymer ?
#
loop_
_entity_poly.entity_id
_entity_poly.type
_entity_poly.pdbx_seq_one_letter_code
_entity_poly.pdbx_strand_id
1 'polypeptide(L)'
;MLIDAGVKDGIAEGDLVYAGGSLLIGKISAAGGRDARVMLFSAPEGSLELTLIPSASPASGIPVSVTGEGGGSFTAEVPAGSMAAAGDYLKLPGIDDSVVARVARVERHEDGTARLHAHLPINPFELRYVEVWK
;
A
#
# COMPACT_ATOMS: atom_id res chain seq x y z
N MET A 1 3.77 -4.94 12.48
CA MET A 1 5.06 -4.32 12.86
C MET A 1 4.88 -3.64 14.21
N LEU A 2 5.93 -3.59 15.05
CA LEU A 2 5.90 -2.88 16.34
C LEU A 2 6.89 -1.70 16.26
N ILE A 3 6.50 -0.54 16.75
CA ILE A 3 7.34 0.66 16.82
C ILE A 3 7.53 1.10 18.26
N ASP A 4 8.64 1.80 18.53
CA ASP A 4 9.08 2.28 19.84
C ASP A 4 8.58 3.70 20.18
N ALA A 5 7.41 4.05 19.64
CA ALA A 5 6.68 5.26 19.94
C ALA A 5 5.21 4.93 20.19
N GLY A 6 4.57 5.65 21.11
CA GLY A 6 3.18 5.39 21.51
C GLY A 6 2.41 6.66 21.89
N VAL A 7 1.41 6.51 22.74
CA VAL A 7 0.51 7.61 23.17
C VAL A 7 1.29 8.79 23.78
N LYS A 8 2.41 8.53 24.48
CA LYS A 8 3.26 9.59 25.05
C LYS A 8 3.96 10.45 24.00
N ASP A 9 4.11 9.92 22.79
CA ASP A 9 4.68 10.59 21.62
C ASP A 9 3.56 11.19 20.75
N GLY A 10 2.31 11.11 21.21
CA GLY A 10 1.14 11.66 20.55
C GLY A 10 0.54 10.75 19.46
N ILE A 11 0.91 9.47 19.39
CA ILE A 11 0.38 8.50 18.43
C ILE A 11 -1.01 8.02 18.87
N ALA A 12 -1.93 7.92 17.90
CA ALA A 12 -3.28 7.40 18.08
C ALA A 12 -3.57 6.23 17.13
N GLU A 13 -4.60 5.45 17.45
CA GLU A 13 -5.15 4.46 16.53
C GLU A 13 -5.72 5.14 15.28
N GLY A 14 -5.44 4.58 14.11
CA GLY A 14 -5.83 5.15 12.82
C GLY A 14 -4.77 6.01 12.15
N ASP A 15 -3.78 6.52 12.89
CA ASP A 15 -2.67 7.31 12.32
C ASP A 15 -1.98 6.53 11.19
N LEU A 16 -1.60 7.24 10.12
CA LEU A 16 -0.97 6.64 8.96
C LEU A 16 0.53 6.46 9.20
N VAL A 17 1.07 5.34 8.69
CA VAL A 17 2.48 5.00 8.84
C VAL A 17 3.16 5.00 7.49
N TYR A 18 4.19 5.83 7.40
CA TYR A 18 5.00 6.04 6.21
C TYR A 18 6.40 5.47 6.38
N ALA A 19 7.03 5.17 5.25
CA ALA A 19 8.45 4.86 5.17
C ALA A 19 9.11 5.77 4.14
N GLY A 20 10.23 6.39 4.53
CA GLY A 20 10.99 7.25 3.63
C GLY A 20 10.20 8.49 3.17
N GLY A 21 9.24 8.93 3.98
CA GLY A 21 8.49 10.18 3.80
C GLY A 21 7.31 10.14 2.80
N SER A 22 7.23 9.19 1.88
CA SER A 22 6.16 9.16 0.85
C SER A 22 5.56 7.80 0.56
N LEU A 23 6.12 6.72 1.12
CA LEU A 23 5.57 5.37 0.95
C LEU A 23 4.64 5.08 2.12
N LEU A 24 3.34 5.03 1.85
CA LEU A 24 2.35 4.63 2.83
C LEU A 24 2.35 3.11 2.98
N ILE A 25 2.70 2.61 4.17
CA ILE A 25 2.87 1.17 4.42
C ILE A 25 1.78 0.58 5.30
N GLY A 26 1.05 1.40 6.06
CA GLY A 26 0.05 0.91 7.00
C GLY A 26 -0.58 1.99 7.86
N LYS A 27 -1.24 1.54 8.92
CA LYS A 27 -1.85 2.39 9.95
C LYS A 27 -1.63 1.84 11.35
N ILE A 28 -1.72 2.69 12.36
CA ILE A 28 -1.69 2.27 13.76
C ILE A 28 -2.97 1.50 14.08
N SER A 29 -2.82 0.25 14.50
CA SER A 29 -3.93 -0.63 14.91
C SER A 29 -4.15 -0.67 16.41
N ALA A 30 -3.13 -0.31 17.20
CA ALA A 30 -3.20 -0.23 18.65
C ALA A 30 -2.05 0.66 19.14
N ALA A 31 -2.32 1.58 20.07
CA ALA A 31 -1.31 2.48 20.65
C ALA A 31 -1.15 2.21 22.15
N GLY A 32 0.03 1.75 22.55
CA GLY A 32 0.44 1.60 23.94
C GLY A 32 1.10 2.87 24.49
N GLY A 33 1.58 2.82 25.73
CA GLY A 33 2.15 4.01 26.38
C GLY A 33 3.46 4.50 25.76
N ARG A 34 4.30 3.60 25.26
CA ARG A 34 5.63 3.87 24.66
C ARG A 34 5.90 3.03 23.41
N ASP A 35 4.88 2.32 22.95
CA ASP A 35 4.95 1.44 21.78
C ASP A 35 3.61 1.52 21.05
N ALA A 36 3.62 1.11 19.79
CA ALA A 36 2.41 0.98 19.00
C ALA A 36 2.54 -0.15 17.99
N ARG A 37 1.40 -0.78 17.70
CA ARG A 37 1.29 -1.84 16.69
C ARG A 37 0.82 -1.23 15.38
N VAL A 38 1.62 -1.41 14.34
CA VAL A 38 1.30 -1.06 12.96
C VAL A 38 0.70 -2.28 12.25
N MET A 39 -0.49 -2.08 11.67
CA MET A 39 -1.09 -2.98 10.68
C MET A 39 -0.63 -2.53 9.29
N LEU A 40 0.22 -3.33 8.66
CA LEU A 40 0.66 -3.08 7.29
C LEU A 40 -0.50 -3.32 6.33
N PHE A 41 -0.64 -2.48 5.30
CA PHE A 41 -1.66 -2.70 4.26
C PHE A 41 -1.39 -3.96 3.44
N SER A 42 -0.13 -4.39 3.38
CA SER A 42 0.23 -5.68 2.78
C SER A 42 -0.12 -6.87 3.67
N ALA A 43 -0.66 -6.70 4.88
CA ALA A 43 -1.04 -7.83 5.72
C ALA A 43 -2.23 -8.59 5.09
N PRO A 44 -2.32 -9.92 5.27
CA PRO A 44 -3.50 -10.69 4.86
C PRO A 44 -4.78 -10.09 5.42
N GLU A 45 -5.88 -10.25 4.68
CA GLU A 45 -7.24 -9.83 5.06
C GLU A 45 -7.52 -8.32 4.99
N GLY A 46 -6.51 -7.50 4.67
CA GLY A 46 -6.72 -6.09 4.33
C GLY A 46 -7.08 -5.90 2.86
N SER A 47 -8.21 -5.23 2.58
CA SER A 47 -8.46 -4.60 1.27
C SER A 47 -8.28 -3.09 1.37
N LEU A 48 -7.74 -2.49 0.31
CA LEU A 48 -7.52 -1.05 0.21
C LEU A 48 -7.96 -0.57 -1.17
N GLU A 49 -8.78 0.48 -1.19
CA GLU A 49 -9.15 1.14 -2.44
C GLU A 49 -8.03 2.09 -2.85
N LEU A 50 -7.40 1.81 -3.98
CA LEU A 50 -6.28 2.55 -4.54
C LEU A 50 -6.58 3.02 -5.96
N THR A 51 -5.73 3.90 -6.45
CA THR A 51 -5.73 4.31 -7.84
C THR A 51 -4.48 3.75 -8.51
N LEU A 52 -4.67 2.93 -9.54
CA LEU A 52 -3.60 2.52 -10.45
C LEU A 52 -3.29 3.69 -11.38
N ILE A 53 -2.05 4.17 -11.31
CA ILE A 53 -1.51 5.23 -12.14
C ILE A 53 -0.58 4.60 -13.18
N PRO A 54 -0.96 4.60 -14.47
CA PRO A 54 -0.10 4.11 -15.54
C PRO A 54 1.17 4.95 -15.64
N SER A 55 2.32 4.28 -15.62
CA SER A 55 3.65 4.92 -15.71
C SER A 55 3.81 5.72 -17.00
N ALA A 56 3.18 5.24 -18.08
CA ALA A 56 3.26 5.83 -19.41
C ALA A 56 2.28 7.01 -19.63
N SER A 57 1.25 7.15 -18.80
CA SER A 57 0.25 8.23 -18.91
C SER A 57 -0.35 8.55 -17.54
N PRO A 58 0.29 9.43 -16.77
CA PRO A 58 -0.09 9.71 -15.39
C PRO A 58 -1.34 10.61 -15.25
N ALA A 59 -1.96 11.01 -16.35
CA ALA A 59 -3.09 11.94 -16.36
C ALA A 59 -4.45 11.27 -16.04
N SER A 60 -4.51 9.94 -16.00
CA SER A 60 -5.72 9.16 -15.74
C SER A 60 -5.38 8.00 -14.82
N GLY A 61 -6.16 7.85 -13.75
CA GLY A 61 -6.04 6.73 -12.82
C GLY A 61 -7.23 5.77 -12.94
N ILE A 62 -6.99 4.49 -12.65
CA ILE A 62 -8.03 3.46 -12.61
C ILE A 62 -8.24 3.09 -11.13
N PRO A 63 -9.45 3.26 -10.57
CA PRO A 63 -9.76 2.78 -9.24
C PRO A 63 -9.64 1.25 -9.18
N VAL A 64 -8.94 0.74 -8.18
CA VAL A 64 -8.68 -0.69 -7.99
C VAL A 64 -8.75 -1.05 -6.50
N SER A 65 -9.43 -2.16 -6.20
CA SER A 65 -9.41 -2.74 -4.86
C SER A 65 -8.25 -3.71 -4.76
N VAL A 66 -7.37 -3.49 -3.79
CA VAL A 66 -6.11 -4.22 -3.62
C VAL A 66 -6.11 -4.98 -2.31
N THR A 67 -5.75 -6.25 -2.35
CA THR A 67 -5.67 -7.15 -1.20
C THR A 67 -4.22 -7.41 -0.81
N GLY A 68 -3.89 -7.27 0.49
CA GLY A 68 -2.58 -7.66 1.01
C GLY A 68 -2.41 -9.19 1.09
N GLU A 69 -1.22 -9.69 0.72
CA GLU A 69 -0.90 -11.14 0.75
C GLU A 69 0.17 -11.50 1.81
N GLY A 70 0.68 -10.51 2.54
CA GLY A 70 1.78 -10.64 3.50
C GLY A 70 3.13 -10.25 2.89
N GLY A 71 4.11 -9.97 3.75
CA GLY A 71 5.51 -9.74 3.32
C GLY A 71 5.76 -8.54 2.41
N GLY A 72 4.84 -7.59 2.33
CA GLY A 72 4.92 -6.46 1.40
C GLY A 72 4.27 -6.72 0.03
N SER A 73 3.61 -7.86 -0.15
CA SER A 73 2.95 -8.25 -1.40
C SER A 73 1.47 -7.91 -1.42
N PHE A 74 0.95 -7.68 -2.62
CA PHE A 74 -0.43 -7.31 -2.88
C PHE A 74 -0.93 -7.96 -4.18
N THR A 75 -2.24 -8.20 -4.25
CA THR A 75 -2.93 -8.56 -5.47
C THR A 75 -4.22 -7.77 -5.71
N ALA A 76 -4.61 -7.64 -6.98
CA ALA A 76 -5.87 -7.00 -7.38
C ALA A 76 -6.38 -7.64 -8.68
N GLU A 77 -7.69 -7.62 -8.89
CA GLU A 77 -8.31 -8.02 -10.15
C GLU A 77 -8.80 -6.79 -10.92
N VAL A 78 -8.51 -6.76 -12.21
CA VAL A 78 -8.93 -5.69 -13.13
C VAL A 78 -9.41 -6.29 -14.46
N PRO A 79 -10.16 -5.55 -15.29
CA PRO A 79 -10.48 -6.00 -16.64
C PRO A 79 -9.21 -6.24 -17.47
N ALA A 80 -9.19 -7.29 -18.30
CA ALA A 80 -8.02 -7.63 -19.14
C ALA A 80 -7.67 -6.54 -20.17
N GLY A 81 -8.66 -5.74 -20.57
CA GLY A 81 -8.51 -4.57 -21.43
C GLY A 81 -7.98 -3.31 -20.72
N SER A 82 -7.72 -3.37 -19.41
CA SER A 82 -7.08 -2.26 -18.70
C SER A 82 -5.66 -2.03 -19.23
N MET A 83 -5.22 -0.78 -19.20
CA MET A 83 -3.85 -0.40 -19.59
C MET A 83 -2.79 -0.75 -18.53
N ALA A 84 -3.13 -1.58 -17.54
CA ALA A 84 -2.25 -1.96 -16.46
C ALA A 84 -1.00 -2.68 -16.98
N ALA A 85 0.16 -2.26 -16.49
CA ALA A 85 1.45 -2.81 -16.85
C ALA A 85 2.39 -2.92 -15.65
N ALA A 86 3.42 -3.77 -15.79
CA ALA A 86 4.51 -3.79 -14.83
C ALA A 86 5.21 -2.42 -14.77
N GLY A 87 5.50 -1.95 -13.57
CA GLY A 87 6.09 -0.65 -13.31
C GLY A 87 5.12 0.40 -12.80
N ASP A 88 3.81 0.22 -13.06
CA ASP A 88 2.75 1.15 -12.63
C ASP A 88 2.65 1.27 -11.11
N TYR A 89 2.16 2.42 -10.65
CA TYR A 89 2.03 2.72 -9.24
C TYR A 89 0.60 2.57 -8.76
N LEU A 90 0.45 2.00 -7.56
CA LEU A 90 -0.79 2.01 -6.81
C LEU A 90 -0.66 3.08 -5.73
N LYS A 91 -1.57 4.06 -5.75
CA LYS A 91 -1.54 5.24 -4.88
C LYS A 91 -2.87 5.44 -4.17
N LEU A 92 -2.86 6.19 -3.07
CA LEU A 92 -4.12 6.60 -2.44
C LEU A 92 -4.97 7.43 -3.41
N PRO A 93 -6.30 7.30 -3.38
CA PRO A 93 -7.19 8.19 -4.11
C PRO A 93 -7.21 9.58 -3.44
N GLY A 94 -7.21 10.64 -4.25
CA GLY A 94 -7.40 12.02 -3.78
C GLY A 94 -6.19 12.92 -4.00
N ILE A 95 -6.06 13.95 -3.15
CA ILE A 95 -4.95 14.93 -3.21
C ILE A 95 -3.66 14.33 -2.66
N ASP A 96 -3.79 13.34 -1.77
CA ASP A 96 -2.67 12.59 -1.23
C ASP A 96 -2.14 11.60 -2.29
N ASP A 97 -1.03 11.96 -2.93
CA ASP A 97 -0.38 11.17 -3.99
C ASP A 97 0.59 10.11 -3.43
N SER A 98 0.38 9.70 -2.18
CA SER A 98 1.23 8.72 -1.51
C SER A 98 1.23 7.38 -2.23
N VAL A 99 2.44 6.87 -2.50
CA VAL A 99 2.65 5.57 -3.11
C VAL A 99 2.36 4.51 -2.05
N VAL A 100 1.65 3.46 -2.44
CA VAL A 100 1.43 2.28 -1.59
C VAL A 100 2.18 1.08 -2.14
N ALA A 101 2.08 0.82 -3.45
CA ALA A 101 2.73 -0.33 -4.06
C ALA A 101 3.11 -0.07 -5.52
N ARG A 102 3.94 -0.94 -6.08
CA ARG A 102 4.32 -0.96 -7.50
C ARG A 102 3.94 -2.29 -8.12
N VAL A 103 3.33 -2.26 -9.30
CA VAL A 103 2.96 -3.46 -10.06
C VAL A 103 4.23 -4.14 -10.56
N ALA A 104 4.44 -5.39 -10.16
CA ALA A 104 5.54 -6.22 -10.64
C ALA A 104 5.17 -7.00 -11.90
N ARG A 105 3.96 -7.56 -11.96
CA ARG A 105 3.48 -8.28 -13.14
C ARG A 105 1.96 -8.20 -13.25
N VAL A 106 1.49 -8.41 -14.48
CA VAL A 106 0.07 -8.51 -14.83
C VAL A 106 -0.16 -9.85 -15.52
N GLU A 107 -0.98 -10.69 -14.90
CA GLU A 107 -1.38 -12.00 -15.43
C GLU A 107 -2.76 -11.86 -16.07
N ARG A 108 -2.88 -12.11 -17.37
CA ARG A 108 -4.15 -12.00 -18.09
C ARG A 108 -4.80 -13.38 -18.22
N HIS A 109 -6.09 -13.45 -17.92
CA HIS A 109 -6.88 -14.67 -17.98
C HIS A 109 -7.81 -14.66 -19.22
N GLU A 110 -8.21 -15.84 -19.68
CA GLU A 110 -9.07 -16.00 -20.88
C GLU A 110 -10.52 -15.56 -20.63
N ASP A 111 -10.94 -15.44 -19.38
CA ASP A 111 -12.27 -14.99 -18.94
C ASP A 111 -12.47 -13.47 -19.04
N GLY A 112 -11.46 -12.74 -19.55
CA GLY A 112 -11.50 -11.29 -19.70
C GLY A 112 -11.08 -10.52 -18.43
N THR A 113 -10.53 -11.20 -17.42
CA THR A 113 -9.93 -10.59 -16.24
C THR A 113 -8.40 -10.59 -16.31
N ALA A 114 -7.77 -9.76 -15.49
CA ALA A 114 -6.33 -9.78 -15.27
C ALA A 114 -6.03 -9.58 -13.79
N ARG A 115 -5.09 -10.38 -13.28
CA ARG A 115 -4.57 -10.28 -11.92
C ARG A 115 -3.30 -9.45 -11.90
N LEU A 116 -3.33 -8.38 -11.11
CA LEU A 116 -2.16 -7.58 -10.79
C LEU A 116 -1.44 -8.21 -9.61
N HIS A 117 -0.12 -8.33 -9.73
CA HIS A 117 0.75 -8.64 -8.60
C HIS A 117 1.63 -7.42 -8.34
N ALA A 118 1.54 -6.88 -7.14
CA ALA A 118 2.26 -5.68 -6.74
C ALA A 118 3.01 -5.92 -5.42
N HIS A 119 3.99 -5.07 -5.15
CA HIS A 119 4.74 -5.10 -3.89
C HIS A 119 5.11 -3.71 -3.42
N LEU A 120 5.42 -3.59 -2.12
CA LEU A 120 6.10 -2.43 -1.59
C LEU A 120 7.41 -2.21 -2.36
N PRO A 121 7.75 -0.99 -2.80
CA PRO A 121 9.00 -0.70 -3.49
C PRO A 121 10.23 -0.74 -2.55
N ILE A 122 10.05 -1.20 -1.31
CA ILE A 122 11.09 -1.43 -0.30
C ILE A 122 10.84 -2.75 0.43
N ASN A 123 11.85 -3.28 1.12
CA ASN A 123 11.70 -4.44 1.98
C ASN A 123 11.23 -4.01 3.39
N PRO A 124 10.01 -4.33 3.83
CA PRO A 124 9.52 -3.95 5.15
C PRO A 124 10.28 -4.61 6.30
N PHE A 125 11.00 -5.71 6.06
CA PHE A 125 11.82 -6.39 7.06
C PHE A 125 13.17 -5.71 7.32
N GLU A 126 13.59 -4.79 6.44
CA GLU A 126 14.83 -4.03 6.56
C GLU A 126 14.61 -2.61 7.11
N LEU A 127 13.34 -2.23 7.34
CA LEU A 127 12.98 -0.94 7.88
C LEU A 127 13.49 -0.77 9.32
N ARG A 128 14.26 0.30 9.54
CA ARG A 128 14.71 0.73 10.88
C ARG A 128 13.91 1.89 11.43
N TYR A 129 13.35 2.72 10.53
CA TYR A 129 12.63 3.94 10.87
C TYR A 129 11.36 4.02 10.04
N VAL A 130 10.32 4.57 10.64
CA VAL A 130 9.04 4.89 9.99
C VAL A 130 8.56 6.23 10.53
N GLU A 131 7.73 6.91 9.75
CA GLU A 131 7.10 8.17 10.16
C GLU A 131 5.61 7.94 10.46
N VAL A 132 5.11 8.50 11.54
CA VAL A 132 3.68 8.46 11.88
C VAL A 132 3.06 9.82 11.63
N TRP A 133 2.02 9.84 10.78
CA TRP A 133 1.33 11.05 10.34
C TRP A 133 -0.14 11.00 10.80
N LYS A 134 -0.65 12.16 11.20
CA LYS A 134 -1.99 12.36 11.75
C LYS A 134 -2.95 12.91 10.70
#